data_AF-A0A2V5YJY0-F1
#
_entry.id   AF-A0A2V5YJY0-F1
#
_cell.length_a   1.000
_cell.length_b   1.000
_cell.length_c   1.000
_cell.angle_alpha   90.00
_cell.angle_beta   90.00
_cell.angle_gamma   90.00
#
_symmetry.space_group_name_H-M   'P 1'
#
loop_
_entity.id
_entity.type
_entity.pdbx_description
1 polymer ?
#
loop_
_entity_poly.entity_id
_entity_poly.type
_entity_poly.pdbx_seq_one_letter_code
_entity_poly.pdbx_strand_id
1 'polypeptide(L)'
;IEYTGERTSWEAAPNDENDPHTFNFGLDNGEVINPGIGGNDARWINHSCDPNCEAFEEDDRIFIDAMRDIEPGEELFYDYALEVDEPVTEESKKKYACHCGSSKCRGTMLDTSS
;
A
#
# COMPACT_ATOMS: atom_id res chain seq x y z
N ILE A 1 13.23 1.15 -4.49
CA ILE A 1 12.81 2.39 -5.21
C ILE A 1 12.11 3.32 -4.25
N GLU A 2 12.20 4.64 -4.40
CA GLU A 2 11.43 5.56 -3.55
C GLU A 2 9.97 5.64 -4.00
N TYR A 3 9.04 5.72 -3.04
CA TYR A 3 7.64 6.03 -3.28
C TYR A 3 7.42 7.54 -3.11
N THR A 4 7.17 8.24 -4.22
CA THR A 4 7.09 9.71 -4.21
C THR A 4 5.67 10.22 -4.41
N GLY A 5 5.45 11.48 -4.04
CA GLY A 5 4.19 12.18 -4.20
C GLY A 5 4.19 13.52 -3.48
N GLU A 6 3.07 14.23 -3.56
CA GLU A 6 2.82 15.44 -2.80
C GLU A 6 2.64 15.10 -1.32
N ARG A 7 3.21 15.93 -0.43
CA ARG A 7 3.00 15.83 1.01
C ARG A 7 1.71 16.56 1.38
N THR A 8 0.82 15.87 2.09
CA THR A 8 -0.47 16.40 2.51
C THR A 8 -0.89 15.81 3.85
N SER A 9 -2.04 16.23 4.39
CA SER A 9 -2.68 15.57 5.54
C SER A 9 -3.71 14.55 5.07
N TRP A 10 -4.09 13.60 5.94
CA TRP A 10 -5.19 12.66 5.66
C TRP A 10 -6.51 13.35 5.30
N GLU A 11 -6.82 14.49 5.91
CA GLU A 11 -8.04 15.27 5.63
C GLU A 11 -8.03 15.93 4.24
N ALA A 12 -6.85 16.29 3.74
CA ALA A 12 -6.67 16.97 2.46
C ALA A 12 -6.30 15.99 1.33
N ALA A 13 -5.93 14.75 1.67
CA ALA A 13 -5.66 13.71 0.70
C ALA A 13 -6.97 13.38 -0.06
N PRO A 14 -6.93 13.33 -1.40
CA PRO A 14 -8.12 12.98 -2.17
C PRO A 14 -8.58 11.57 -1.77
N ASN A 15 -9.85 11.49 -1.36
CA ASN A 15 -10.56 10.25 -1.10
C ASN A 15 -11.71 10.19 -2.10
N ASP A 16 -11.48 9.60 -3.27
CA ASP A 16 -12.56 9.36 -4.22
C ASP A 16 -13.19 8.02 -3.86
N GLU A 17 -14.40 8.06 -3.27
CA GLU A 17 -15.14 6.85 -2.93
C GLU A 17 -15.45 5.95 -4.14
N ASN A 18 -15.35 6.49 -5.37
CA ASN A 18 -15.54 5.78 -6.62
C ASN A 18 -14.23 5.32 -7.28
N ASP A 19 -13.09 5.82 -6.81
CA ASP A 19 -11.76 5.32 -7.18
C ASP A 19 -11.12 4.67 -5.95
N PRO A 20 -11.34 3.37 -5.72
CA PRO A 20 -10.78 2.66 -4.57
C PRO A 20 -9.24 2.58 -4.62
N HIS A 21 -8.61 3.10 -5.68
CA HIS A 21 -7.17 3.26 -5.80
C HIS A 21 -6.66 4.47 -5.01
N THR A 22 -7.00 4.53 -3.72
CA THR A 22 -6.38 5.47 -2.78
C THR A 22 -5.00 4.94 -2.43
N PHE A 23 -3.99 5.37 -3.18
CA PHE A 23 -2.59 4.98 -3.01
C PHE A 23 -1.84 5.87 -2.00
N ASN A 24 -2.54 6.38 -1.00
CA ASN A 24 -1.93 7.26 -0.01
C ASN A 24 -1.00 6.45 0.90
N PHE A 25 0.21 6.96 1.11
CA PHE A 25 1.18 6.34 2.02
C PHE A 25 1.30 7.19 3.29
N GLY A 26 0.89 6.65 4.43
CA GLY A 26 1.04 7.31 5.73
C GLY A 26 2.48 7.27 6.21
N LEU A 27 2.92 8.35 6.86
CA LEU A 27 4.22 8.43 7.52
C LEU A 27 4.08 8.44 9.04
N ASP A 28 5.14 8.05 9.73
CA ASP A 28 5.23 8.10 11.20
C ASP A 28 5.06 9.51 11.76
N ASN A 29 5.42 10.53 10.98
CA ASN A 29 5.29 11.94 11.37
C ASN A 29 3.85 12.50 11.23
N GLY A 30 2.91 11.69 10.74
CA GLY A 30 1.49 12.03 10.54
C GLY A 30 1.15 12.69 9.20
N GLU A 31 2.14 12.94 8.34
CA GLU A 31 1.92 13.35 6.96
C GLU A 31 1.55 12.15 6.07
N VAL A 32 1.04 12.47 4.89
CA VAL A 32 0.64 11.51 3.86
C VAL A 32 1.34 11.85 2.55
N ILE A 33 1.83 10.83 1.85
CA ILE A 33 2.26 10.93 0.47
C ILE A 33 1.07 10.63 -0.43
N ASN A 34 0.62 11.63 -1.20
CA ASN A 34 -0.32 11.47 -2.30
C ASN A 34 0.43 11.29 -3.63
N PRO A 35 0.49 10.08 -4.20
CA PRO A 35 1.23 9.81 -5.44
C PRO A 35 0.51 10.32 -6.70
N GLY A 36 -0.73 10.80 -6.59
CA GLY A 36 -1.48 11.36 -7.72
C GLY A 36 -0.84 12.65 -8.27
N ILE A 37 -0.08 13.36 -7.44
CA ILE A 37 0.61 14.61 -7.80
C ILE A 37 2.10 14.42 -7.48
N GLY A 38 2.98 14.52 -8.47
CA GLY A 38 4.42 14.36 -8.26
C GLY A 38 4.87 12.94 -7.91
N GLY A 39 3.99 11.94 -8.07
CA GLY A 39 4.35 10.54 -7.88
C GLY A 39 5.15 9.94 -9.04
N ASN A 40 5.62 8.72 -8.83
CA ASN A 40 6.39 7.94 -9.79
C ASN A 40 5.76 6.56 -10.01
N ASP A 41 6.44 5.68 -10.73
CA ASP A 41 5.92 4.36 -11.09
C ASP A 41 5.74 3.40 -9.89
N ALA A 42 6.30 3.72 -8.71
CA ALA A 42 6.14 2.89 -7.51
C ALA A 42 4.68 2.75 -7.08
N ARG A 43 3.82 3.73 -7.42
CA ARG A 43 2.36 3.69 -7.16
C ARG A 43 1.62 2.55 -7.85
N TRP A 44 2.24 1.90 -8.83
CA TRP A 44 1.65 0.81 -9.58
C TRP A 44 2.04 -0.57 -9.04
N ILE A 45 2.90 -0.64 -8.03
CA ILE A 45 3.29 -1.90 -7.42
C ILE A 45 2.11 -2.42 -6.60
N ASN A 46 1.70 -3.66 -6.90
CA ASN A 46 0.49 -4.24 -6.34
C ASN A 46 0.70 -4.87 -4.96
N HIS A 47 -0.41 -5.14 -4.29
CA HIS A 47 -0.43 -5.90 -3.06
C HIS A 47 -0.22 -7.41 -3.29
N SER A 48 0.56 -8.05 -2.42
CA SER A 48 0.51 -9.51 -2.22
C SER A 48 0.64 -9.86 -0.74
N CYS A 49 -0.05 -10.91 -0.30
CA CYS A 49 0.14 -11.50 1.04
C CYS A 49 1.41 -12.39 1.13
N ASP A 50 2.06 -12.66 0.01
CA ASP A 50 3.38 -13.32 -0.06
C ASP A 50 4.25 -12.47 -1.02
N PRO A 51 4.67 -11.26 -0.60
CA PRO A 51 5.33 -10.30 -1.45
C PRO A 51 6.79 -10.65 -1.73
N ASN A 52 7.39 -9.98 -2.71
CA ASN A 52 8.84 -10.04 -2.99
C ASN A 52 9.58 -8.74 -2.65
N CYS A 53 8.85 -7.70 -2.28
CA CYS A 53 9.35 -6.42 -1.81
C CYS A 53 8.72 -6.06 -0.44
N GLU A 54 9.41 -5.22 0.30
CA GLU A 54 8.92 -4.58 1.52
C GLU A 54 8.96 -3.07 1.39
N ALA A 55 8.02 -2.38 2.03
CA ALA A 55 8.04 -0.93 2.15
C ALA A 55 8.56 -0.53 3.54
N PHE A 56 9.44 0.45 3.61
CA PHE A 56 9.95 0.99 4.87
C PHE A 56 10.14 2.51 4.79
N GLU A 57 10.10 3.15 5.96
CA GLU A 57 10.33 4.59 6.11
C GLU A 57 11.78 4.87 6.54
N GLU A 58 12.43 5.82 5.89
CA GLU A 58 13.74 6.38 6.27
C GLU A 58 13.74 7.89 6.00
N ASP A 59 14.03 8.70 7.02
CA ASP A 59 14.05 10.17 6.95
C ASP A 59 12.76 10.77 6.33
N ASP A 60 11.59 10.37 6.84
CA ASP A 60 10.26 10.77 6.36
C ASP A 60 9.99 10.41 4.88
N ARG A 61 10.74 9.45 4.30
CA ARG A 61 10.59 8.99 2.91
C ARG A 61 10.32 7.50 2.89
N ILE A 62 9.50 7.08 1.93
CA ILE A 62 9.14 5.68 1.77
C ILE A 62 9.97 5.06 0.66
N PHE A 63 10.54 3.90 0.95
CA PHE A 63 11.28 3.09 0.00
C PHE A 63 10.66 1.69 -0.09
N ILE A 64 10.66 1.14 -1.29
CA ILE A 64 10.26 -0.24 -1.59
C ILE A 64 11.52 -1.01 -1.99
N ASP A 65 11.95 -1.94 -1.15
CA ASP A 65 13.15 -2.75 -1.37
C ASP A 65 12.84 -4.22 -1.58
N ALA A 66 13.67 -4.89 -2.37
CA ALA A 66 13.52 -6.30 -2.66
C ALA A 66 13.96 -7.14 -1.45
N MET A 67 13.12 -8.11 -1.06
CA MET A 67 13.40 -9.02 0.05
C MET A 67 14.23 -10.25 -0.37
N ARG A 68 14.38 -10.43 -1.69
CA ARG A 68 15.12 -11.51 -2.35
C ARG A 68 15.56 -11.05 -3.73
N ASP A 69 16.38 -11.85 -4.41
CA ASP A 69 16.64 -11.65 -5.84
C ASP A 69 15.34 -11.81 -6.64
N ILE A 70 15.13 -10.91 -7.61
CA ILE A 70 13.93 -10.85 -8.49
C ILE A 70 14.37 -11.02 -9.94
N GLU A 71 13.78 -12.01 -10.62
CA GLU A 71 14.06 -12.30 -12.02
C GLU A 71 13.38 -11.29 -12.97
N PRO A 72 13.98 -11.01 -14.14
CA PRO A 72 13.34 -10.15 -15.13
C PRO A 72 11.97 -10.68 -15.56
N GLY A 73 10.95 -9.83 -15.45
CA GLY A 73 9.56 -10.16 -15.80
C GLY A 73 8.71 -10.66 -14.63
N GLU A 74 9.30 -10.88 -13.44
CA GLU A 74 8.51 -11.02 -12.22
C GLU A 74 7.83 -9.68 -11.89
N GLU A 75 6.55 -9.74 -11.53
CA GLU A 75 5.83 -8.57 -11.00
C GLU A 75 6.32 -8.27 -9.57
N LEU A 76 6.44 -6.99 -9.26
CA LEU A 76 6.81 -6.53 -7.92
C LEU A 76 5.55 -6.47 -7.05
N PHE A 77 5.67 -6.94 -5.81
CA PHE A 77 4.60 -6.86 -4.82
C PHE A 77 5.14 -6.49 -3.45
N TYR A 78 4.38 -5.70 -2.69
CA TYR A 78 4.58 -5.49 -1.25
C TYR A 78 3.27 -5.71 -0.48
N ASP A 79 3.34 -5.93 0.83
CA ASP A 79 2.13 -5.90 1.66
C ASP A 79 1.72 -4.44 1.87
N TYR A 80 0.46 -4.10 1.57
CA TYR A 80 -0.01 -2.73 1.73
C TYR A 80 -0.21 -2.35 3.20
N ALA A 81 -0.35 -3.34 4.09
CA ALA A 81 -0.69 -3.13 5.49
C ALA A 81 -1.84 -2.11 5.65
N LEU A 82 -2.90 -2.27 4.85
CA LEU A 82 -3.93 -1.23 4.71
C LEU A 82 -4.70 -1.07 6.01
N GLU A 83 -4.51 0.09 6.66
CA GLU A 83 -5.27 0.48 7.85
C GLU A 83 -6.53 1.25 7.45
N VAL A 84 -7.58 1.09 8.25
CA VAL A 84 -8.85 1.81 8.09
C VAL A 84 -9.30 2.31 9.45
N ASP A 85 -9.95 3.48 9.48
CA ASP A 85 -10.44 4.09 10.72
C ASP A 85 -11.61 3.29 11.34
N GLU A 86 -12.37 2.56 10.52
CA GLU A 86 -13.47 1.73 11.02
C GLU A 86 -13.01 0.37 11.55
N PRO A 87 -13.71 -0.20 12.54
CA PRO A 87 -13.44 -1.56 13.00
C PRO A 87 -13.47 -2.58 11.86
N VAL A 88 -12.47 -3.47 11.82
CA VAL A 88 -12.41 -4.54 10.84
C VAL A 88 -13.57 -5.52 11.06
N THR A 89 -14.54 -5.46 10.14
CA THR A 89 -15.70 -6.37 10.05
C THR A 89 -15.59 -7.31 8.85
N GLU A 90 -16.38 -8.38 8.83
CA GLU A 90 -16.49 -9.27 7.66
C GLU A 90 -16.97 -8.53 6.38
N GLU A 91 -17.71 -7.44 6.54
CA GLU A 91 -18.11 -6.58 5.41
C GLU A 91 -16.92 -5.75 4.91
N SER A 92 -16.15 -5.13 5.81
CA SER A 92 -14.94 -4.38 5.43
C SER A 92 -13.90 -5.28 4.76
N LYS A 93 -13.70 -6.51 5.25
CA LYS A 93 -12.79 -7.49 4.61
C LYS A 93 -13.21 -7.83 3.18
N LYS A 94 -14.51 -7.88 2.91
CA LYS A 94 -15.06 -8.09 1.55
C LYS A 94 -14.91 -6.85 0.67
N LYS A 95 -15.09 -5.65 1.22
CA LYS A 95 -14.86 -4.38 0.52
C LYS A 95 -13.40 -4.26 0.07
N TYR A 96 -12.47 -4.64 0.93
CA TYR A 96 -11.03 -4.65 0.67
C TYR A 96 -10.52 -6.08 0.39
N ALA A 97 -11.25 -6.85 -0.42
CA ALA A 97 -10.88 -8.23 -0.73
C ALA A 97 -9.52 -8.30 -1.44
N CYS A 98 -8.69 -9.27 -1.04
CA CYS A 98 -7.40 -9.49 -1.69
C CYS A 98 -7.53 -10.53 -2.81
N HIS A 99 -6.95 -10.21 -3.97
CA HIS A 99 -6.94 -11.06 -5.16
C HIS A 99 -5.52 -11.39 -5.64
N CYS A 100 -4.52 -11.33 -4.77
CA CYS A 100 -3.10 -11.52 -5.13
C CYS A 100 -2.74 -12.91 -5.67
N GLY A 101 -3.62 -13.91 -5.52
CA GLY A 101 -3.41 -15.27 -6.04
C GLY A 101 -2.42 -16.13 -5.24
N SER A 102 -1.79 -15.61 -4.18
CA SER A 102 -0.91 -16.38 -3.31
C SER A 102 -1.66 -17.51 -2.58
N SER A 103 -0.99 -18.66 -2.41
CA SER A 103 -1.50 -19.77 -1.58
C SER A 103 -1.58 -19.40 -0.08
N LYS A 104 -0.88 -18.35 0.34
CA LYS A 104 -0.91 -17.77 1.69
C LYS A 104 -1.81 -16.54 1.78
N CYS A 105 -2.67 -16.30 0.79
CA CYS A 105 -3.55 -15.13 0.77
C CYS A 105 -4.45 -15.08 2.03
N ARG A 106 -4.45 -13.94 2.74
CA ARG A 106 -5.30 -13.70 3.92
C ARG A 106 -6.75 -13.34 3.58
N GLY A 107 -7.06 -13.17 2.29
CA GLY A 107 -8.40 -12.87 1.78
C GLY A 107 -8.80 -11.39 1.80
N THR A 108 -7.98 -10.52 2.41
CA THR A 108 -8.20 -9.07 2.46
C THR A 108 -6.87 -8.31 2.39
N MET A 109 -6.89 -7.08 1.86
CA MET A 109 -5.73 -6.18 1.87
C MET A 109 -5.54 -5.48 3.21
N LEU A 110 -6.57 -5.46 4.06
CA LEU A 110 -6.52 -4.85 5.39
C LEU A 110 -5.44 -5.50 6.25
N ASP A 111 -4.77 -4.70 7.06
CA ASP A 111 -3.94 -5.27 8.12
C ASP A 111 -4.82 -6.05 9.11
N THR A 112 -4.37 -7.26 9.42
CA THR A 112 -5.03 -8.19 10.35
C THR A 112 -4.16 -8.49 11.56
N SER A 113 -2.99 -7.84 11.65
CA SER A 113 -2.10 -7.91 12.79
C SER A 113 -2.77 -7.19 13.96
N SER A 114 -3.03 -7.93 15.04
CA SER A 114 -3.63 -7.41 16.28
C SER A 114 -2.57 -7.05 17.31
#